data_AF-A0A848WQV3-F1
#
_entry.id   AF-A0A848WQV3-F1
#
_cell.length_a   1.000
_cell.length_b   1.000
_cell.length_c   1.000
_cell.angle_alpha   90.00
_cell.angle_beta   90.00
_cell.angle_gamma   90.00
#
_symmetry.space_group_name_H-M   'P 1'
#
loop_
_entity.id
_entity.type
_entity.pdbx_description
1 polymer ?
#
loop_
_entity_poly.entity_id
_entity_poly.type
_entity_poly.pdbx_seq_one_letter_code
_entity_poly.pdbx_strand_id
1 'polypeptide(L)'
;MPRPPSFYHPLRDIRKVTDFSTQAEFAKRIGVAAPTIQAIENGKLEISRKLALRIERATGADHRELMKGSTGRPISLDGSRYSREFFEAWKTEQFGDENPGPESSLSQIEFWAGLLIEAAEKKQLEGKASAVVHRLTEALDSVCQDCDLETEVEDLMVPLKDVEYQASAPDEWVGGCEEPGNSLKQIRRRFHPSARVVVSVERVPRWAPGHPVPKRTETPSTF
;
A
#
# COMPACT_ATOMS: atom_id res chain seq x y z
N MET A 1 0.34 41.64 -7.83
CA MET A 1 0.73 40.45 -8.63
C MET A 1 1.53 39.50 -7.74
N PRO A 2 1.32 38.18 -7.80
CA PRO A 2 2.13 37.21 -7.08
C PRO A 2 3.60 37.39 -7.47
N ARG A 3 4.52 37.43 -6.50
CA ARG A 3 5.94 37.51 -6.80
C ARG A 3 6.39 36.19 -7.43
N PRO A 4 7.25 36.21 -8.46
CA PRO A 4 7.83 35.00 -8.98
C PRO A 4 8.64 34.30 -7.88
N PRO A 5 8.64 32.96 -7.84
CA PRO A 5 9.42 32.24 -6.85
C PRO A 5 10.92 32.48 -7.08
N SER A 6 11.67 32.74 -6.00
CA SER A 6 13.11 32.96 -6.05
C SER A 6 13.91 31.68 -6.30
N PHE A 7 13.35 30.53 -5.92
CA PHE A 7 13.97 29.22 -6.04
C PHE A 7 13.23 28.34 -7.03
N TYR A 8 13.98 27.73 -7.95
CA TYR A 8 13.48 26.73 -8.88
C TYR A 8 13.69 25.33 -8.31
N HIS A 9 12.71 24.45 -8.47
CA HIS A 9 12.82 23.03 -8.15
C HIS A 9 11.98 22.22 -9.15
N PRO A 10 12.49 21.12 -9.73
CA PRO A 10 11.79 20.33 -10.76
C PRO A 10 10.44 19.79 -10.27
N LEU A 11 10.31 19.51 -8.96
CA LEU A 11 9.06 19.12 -8.32
C LEU A 11 7.89 20.07 -8.59
N ARG A 12 8.15 21.39 -8.68
CA ARG A 12 7.11 22.38 -8.95
C ARG A 12 6.55 22.22 -10.37
N ASP A 13 7.41 21.89 -11.33
CA ASP A 13 7.00 21.68 -12.71
C ASP A 13 6.24 20.36 -12.85
N ILE A 14 6.73 19.29 -12.23
CA ILE A 14 6.02 18.00 -12.17
C ILE A 14 4.62 18.19 -11.60
N ARG A 15 4.48 18.87 -10.45
CA ARG A 15 3.17 19.14 -9.85
C ARG A 15 2.22 19.91 -10.78
N LYS A 16 2.71 20.93 -11.48
CA LYS A 16 1.90 21.70 -12.44
C LYS A 16 1.44 20.88 -13.64
N VAL A 17 2.26 19.92 -14.06
CA VAL A 17 1.98 19.04 -15.19
C VAL A 17 0.93 17.99 -14.81
N THR A 18 1.03 17.44 -13.60
CA THR A 18 0.06 16.50 -13.03
C THR A 18 -1.29 17.14 -12.72
N ASP A 19 -2.31 16.31 -12.47
CA ASP A 19 -3.66 16.73 -12.04
C ASP A 19 -3.69 17.44 -10.68
N PHE A 20 -2.60 17.41 -9.91
CA PHE A 20 -2.51 17.95 -8.56
C PHE A 20 -2.21 19.46 -8.58
N SER A 21 -3.24 20.25 -8.88
CA SER A 21 -3.11 21.71 -9.02
C SER A 21 -2.54 22.38 -7.76
N THR A 22 -2.86 21.85 -6.57
CA THR A 22 -2.45 22.42 -5.29
C THR A 22 -1.34 21.61 -4.58
N GLN A 23 -0.54 22.29 -3.76
CA GLN A 23 0.47 21.64 -2.91
C GLN A 23 -0.17 20.66 -1.91
N ALA A 24 -1.38 20.95 -1.43
CA ALA A 24 -2.10 20.10 -0.48
C ALA A 24 -2.58 18.78 -1.13
N GLU A 25 -3.15 18.84 -2.33
CA GLU A 25 -3.55 17.64 -3.10
C GLU A 25 -2.34 16.78 -3.43
N PHE A 26 -1.25 17.40 -3.90
CA PHE A 26 -0.02 16.69 -4.19
C PHE A 26 0.55 16.01 -2.94
N ALA A 27 0.61 16.75 -1.82
CA ALA A 27 1.09 16.21 -0.55
C ALA A 27 0.24 15.03 -0.06
N LYS A 28 -1.10 15.13 -0.16
CA LYS A 28 -2.03 14.04 0.16
C LYS A 28 -1.77 12.81 -0.71
N ARG A 29 -1.56 12.97 -2.03
CA ARG A 29 -1.27 11.86 -2.94
C ARG A 29 0.04 11.16 -2.59
N ILE A 30 1.08 11.92 -2.24
CA ILE A 30 2.38 11.36 -1.87
C ILE A 30 2.35 10.76 -0.46
N GLY A 31 1.44 11.22 0.42
CA GLY A 31 1.33 10.83 1.82
C GLY A 31 2.29 11.61 2.74
N VAL A 32 2.42 12.92 2.52
CA VAL A 32 3.23 13.82 3.35
C VAL A 32 2.44 15.07 3.74
N ALA A 33 2.91 15.79 4.75
CA ALA A 33 2.31 17.07 5.12
C ALA A 33 2.56 18.14 4.03
N ALA A 34 1.55 18.97 3.74
CA ALA A 34 1.65 20.03 2.73
C ALA A 34 2.82 21.03 2.96
N PRO A 35 3.14 21.44 4.22
CA PRO A 35 4.29 22.30 4.48
C PRO A 35 5.63 21.70 4.04
N THR A 36 5.75 20.36 4.03
CA THR A 36 6.96 19.67 3.57
C THR A 36 7.18 19.89 2.08
N ILE A 37 6.15 19.73 1.25
CA ILE A 37 6.22 20.01 -0.20
C ILE A 37 6.52 21.49 -0.44
N GLN A 38 5.88 22.38 0.31
CA GLN A 38 6.13 23.81 0.22
C GLN A 38 7.58 24.19 0.58
N ALA A 39 8.15 23.57 1.62
CA ALA A 39 9.53 23.80 2.03
C ALA A 39 10.52 23.34 0.97
N ILE A 40 10.29 22.17 0.35
CA ILE A 40 11.11 21.63 -0.75
C ILE A 40 11.05 22.54 -1.98
N GLU A 41 9.85 22.94 -2.42
CA GLU A 41 9.69 23.83 -3.58
C GLU A 41 10.33 25.21 -3.39
N ASN A 42 10.49 25.65 -2.15
CA ASN A 42 11.12 26.93 -1.79
C ASN A 42 12.63 26.79 -1.49
N GLY A 43 13.20 25.58 -1.58
CA GLY A 43 14.60 25.33 -1.29
C GLY A 43 14.97 25.42 0.19
N LYS A 44 13.98 25.36 1.10
CA LYS A 44 14.19 25.38 2.55
C LYS A 44 14.51 24.00 3.11
N LEU A 45 14.11 22.95 2.39
CA LEU A 45 14.29 21.56 2.78
C LEU A 45 14.79 20.75 1.59
N GLU A 46 15.86 20.00 1.78
CA GLU A 46 16.33 19.04 0.78
C GLU A 46 15.43 17.81 0.74
N ILE A 47 15.16 17.30 -0.46
CA ILE A 47 14.33 16.11 -0.60
C ILE A 47 15.13 14.86 -0.19
N SER A 48 14.61 14.11 0.78
CA SER A 48 15.21 12.85 1.18
C SER A 48 15.03 11.78 0.09
N ARG A 49 15.96 10.81 0.02
CA ARG A 49 15.86 9.69 -0.93
C ARG A 49 14.54 8.92 -0.79
N LYS A 50 14.07 8.68 0.45
CA LYS A 50 12.79 7.99 0.73
C LYS A 50 11.62 8.77 0.12
N LEU A 51 11.59 10.09 0.27
CA LEU A 51 10.54 10.92 -0.31
C LEU A 51 10.63 11.01 -1.83
N ALA A 52 11.83 11.13 -2.40
CA ALA A 52 12.04 11.16 -3.84
C ALA A 52 11.54 9.86 -4.51
N LEU A 53 11.82 8.69 -3.92
CA LEU A 53 11.31 7.40 -4.40
C LEU A 53 9.78 7.30 -4.31
N ARG A 54 9.16 7.89 -3.28
CA ARG A 54 7.68 7.95 -3.18
C ARG A 54 7.08 8.79 -4.30
N ILE A 55 7.70 9.93 -4.60
CA ILE A 55 7.28 10.80 -5.69
C ILE A 55 7.46 10.10 -7.04
N GLU A 56 8.58 9.43 -7.25
CA GLU A 56 8.82 8.62 -8.45
C GLU A 56 7.74 7.56 -8.65
N ARG A 57 7.41 6.77 -7.62
CA ARG A 57 6.33 5.77 -7.73
C ARG A 57 4.98 6.40 -8.04
N ALA A 58 4.67 7.53 -7.42
CA ALA A 58 3.39 8.20 -7.60
C ALA A 58 3.24 8.92 -8.95
N THR A 59 4.34 9.34 -9.57
CA THR A 59 4.32 10.27 -10.72
C THR A 59 5.11 9.78 -11.94
N GLY A 60 6.01 8.82 -11.79
CA GLY A 60 6.93 8.36 -12.84
C GLY A 60 8.08 9.34 -13.11
N ALA A 61 8.29 10.35 -12.26
CA ALA A 61 9.42 11.27 -12.36
C ALA A 61 10.69 10.67 -11.75
N ASP A 62 11.84 10.84 -12.41
CA ASP A 62 13.12 10.29 -11.95
C ASP A 62 13.54 10.90 -10.60
N HIS A 63 13.63 10.07 -9.56
CA HIS A 63 14.03 10.48 -8.21
C HIS A 63 15.42 11.11 -8.17
N ARG A 64 16.33 10.71 -9.06
CA ARG A 64 17.72 11.20 -9.08
C ARG A 64 17.78 12.66 -9.50
N GLU A 65 16.96 13.04 -10.46
CA GLU A 65 16.85 14.44 -10.90
C GLU A 65 16.15 15.29 -9.85
N LEU A 66 15.14 14.76 -9.15
CA LEU A 66 14.50 15.44 -8.03
C LEU A 66 15.50 15.76 -6.90
N MET A 67 16.42 14.85 -6.60
CA MET A 67 17.43 15.02 -5.54
C MET A 67 18.50 16.06 -5.86
N LYS A 68 18.63 16.52 -7.12
CA LYS A 68 19.58 17.58 -7.51
C LYS A 68 19.13 19.00 -7.11
N GLY A 69 17.96 19.13 -6.50
CA GLY A 69 17.43 20.41 -6.04
C GLY A 69 17.23 21.40 -7.20
N SER A 70 17.80 22.60 -7.06
CA SER A 70 17.66 23.67 -8.07
C SER A 70 18.34 23.40 -9.41
N THR A 71 19.28 22.45 -9.45
CA THR A 71 19.98 22.07 -10.68
C THR A 71 19.32 20.90 -11.42
N GLY A 72 18.34 20.26 -10.77
CA GLY A 72 17.60 19.13 -11.33
C GLY A 72 16.65 19.54 -12.46
N ARG A 73 16.30 18.57 -13.30
CA ARG A 73 15.35 18.76 -14.40
C ARG A 73 14.13 17.86 -14.23
N PRO A 74 12.94 18.27 -14.68
CA PRO A 74 11.76 17.40 -14.66
C PRO A 74 11.93 16.35 -15.77
N ILE A 75 12.51 15.21 -15.43
CA ILE A 75 12.79 14.08 -16.32
C ILE A 75 11.93 12.89 -15.87
N SER A 76 11.37 12.17 -16.82
CA SER A 76 10.63 10.92 -16.60
C SER A 76 11.57 9.72 -16.53
N LEU A 77 11.06 8.57 -16.07
CA LEU A 77 11.82 7.34 -15.92
C LEU A 77 12.43 6.79 -17.23
N ASP A 78 11.87 7.16 -18.37
CA ASP A 78 12.39 6.84 -19.71
C ASP A 78 13.56 7.76 -20.14
N GLY A 79 13.92 8.75 -19.31
CA GLY A 79 14.95 9.75 -19.58
C GLY A 79 14.48 10.93 -20.44
N SER A 80 13.20 10.97 -20.83
CA SER A 80 12.63 12.08 -21.60
C SER A 80 12.20 13.24 -20.69
N ARG A 81 11.84 14.38 -21.29
CA ARG A 81 11.34 15.52 -20.51
C ARG A 81 9.95 15.18 -19.98
N TYR A 82 9.77 15.32 -18.67
CA TYR A 82 8.50 15.03 -18.02
C TYR A 82 7.37 15.90 -18.59
N SER A 83 6.32 15.24 -19.07
CA SER A 83 5.18 15.87 -19.74
C SER A 83 3.84 15.33 -19.22
N ARG A 84 2.74 15.99 -19.60
CA ARG A 84 1.40 15.56 -19.17
C ARG A 84 1.04 14.24 -19.84
N GLU A 85 1.40 14.08 -21.10
CA GLU A 85 1.18 12.87 -21.89
C GLU A 85 1.91 11.68 -21.25
N PHE A 86 3.15 11.88 -20.79
CA PHE A 86 3.87 10.87 -20.03
C PHE A 86 3.15 10.52 -18.72
N PHE A 87 2.71 11.53 -17.95
CA PHE A 87 2.02 11.29 -16.68
C PHE A 87 0.72 10.50 -16.85
N GLU A 88 -0.11 10.82 -17.85
CA GLU A 88 -1.33 10.06 -18.12
C GLU A 88 -1.02 8.62 -18.55
N ALA A 89 -0.02 8.42 -19.43
CA ALA A 89 0.42 7.08 -19.81
C ALA A 89 0.92 6.27 -18.60
N TRP A 90 1.75 6.90 -17.75
CA TRP A 90 2.23 6.32 -16.50
C TRP A 90 1.09 5.95 -15.56
N LYS A 91 0.09 6.83 -15.44
CA LYS A 91 -1.08 6.64 -14.59
C LYS A 91 -1.92 5.46 -15.09
N THR A 92 -2.18 5.37 -16.39
CA THR A 92 -2.89 4.23 -17.00
C THR A 92 -2.09 2.93 -16.86
N GLU A 93 -0.77 2.95 -17.01
CA GLU A 93 0.06 1.74 -16.88
C GLU A 93 0.13 1.25 -15.43
N GLN A 94 0.38 2.14 -14.47
CA GLN A 94 0.57 1.78 -13.07
C GLN A 94 -0.73 1.53 -12.33
N PHE A 95 -1.79 2.27 -12.68
CA PHE A 95 -3.06 2.22 -11.97
C PHE A 95 -4.21 1.64 -12.81
N GLY A 96 -4.02 1.34 -14.11
CA GLY A 96 -5.13 0.97 -14.99
C GLY A 96 -6.19 2.07 -15.11
N ASP A 97 -7.26 1.78 -15.86
CA ASP A 97 -8.51 2.56 -15.77
C ASP A 97 -9.26 2.27 -14.46
N GLU A 98 -8.94 1.16 -13.81
CA GLU A 98 -9.48 0.73 -12.54
C GLU A 98 -8.38 0.79 -11.49
N ASN A 99 -8.38 1.87 -10.70
CA ASN A 99 -7.58 2.04 -9.48
C ASN A 99 -7.25 0.68 -8.87
N PRO A 100 -6.01 0.18 -8.97
CA PRO A 100 -5.72 -1.24 -8.83
C PRO A 100 -6.12 -1.55 -7.41
N GLY A 101 -7.15 -2.39 -7.28
CA GLY A 101 -7.74 -2.67 -5.97
C GLY A 101 -6.65 -3.11 -5.01
N PRO A 102 -6.91 -3.03 -3.68
CA PRO A 102 -5.96 -3.49 -2.66
C PRO A 102 -5.37 -4.87 -2.97
N GLU A 103 -6.11 -5.74 -3.68
CA GLU A 103 -5.69 -7.04 -4.18
C GLU A 103 -4.38 -7.04 -5.01
N SER A 104 -4.17 -6.05 -5.89
CA SER A 104 -2.94 -5.98 -6.70
C SER A 104 -1.73 -5.61 -5.85
N SER A 105 -1.91 -4.70 -4.89
CA SER A 105 -0.86 -4.32 -3.94
C SER A 105 -0.51 -5.47 -2.99
N LEU A 106 -1.51 -6.20 -2.50
CA LEU A 106 -1.31 -7.40 -1.68
C LEU A 106 -0.54 -8.47 -2.45
N SER A 107 -0.91 -8.75 -3.70
CA SER A 107 -0.20 -9.72 -4.55
C SER A 107 1.28 -9.36 -4.73
N GLN A 108 1.61 -8.08 -4.88
CA GLN A 108 3.00 -7.63 -4.96
C GLN A 108 3.74 -7.82 -3.63
N ILE A 109 3.11 -7.47 -2.50
CA ILE A 109 3.71 -7.65 -1.17
C ILE A 109 3.98 -9.13 -0.89
N GLU A 110 3.00 -10.00 -1.16
CA GLU A 110 3.13 -11.45 -1.02
C GLU A 110 4.26 -12.00 -1.90
N PHE A 111 4.31 -11.57 -3.17
CA PHE A 111 5.36 -11.97 -4.10
C PHE A 111 6.76 -11.59 -3.57
N TRP A 112 6.95 -10.33 -3.15
CA TRP A 112 8.23 -9.86 -2.64
C TRP A 112 8.63 -10.52 -1.32
N ALA A 113 7.67 -10.71 -0.40
CA ALA A 113 7.90 -11.42 0.85
C ALA A 113 8.35 -12.86 0.60
N GLY A 114 7.64 -13.59 -0.27
CA GLY A 114 7.99 -14.96 -0.66
C GLY A 114 9.37 -15.05 -1.31
N LEU A 115 9.68 -14.14 -2.23
CA LEU A 115 10.98 -14.09 -2.89
C LEU A 115 12.15 -13.86 -1.91
N LEU A 116 11.96 -12.99 -0.92
CA LEU A 116 12.98 -12.72 0.11
C LEU A 116 13.21 -13.93 1.01
N ILE A 117 12.16 -14.63 1.41
CA ILE A 117 12.25 -15.85 2.21
C ILE A 117 12.97 -16.94 1.43
N GLU A 118 12.57 -17.20 0.19
CA GLU A 118 13.21 -18.21 -0.68
C GLU A 118 14.70 -17.87 -0.93
N ALA A 119 15.02 -16.60 -1.15
CA ALA A 119 16.41 -16.16 -1.31
C ALA A 119 17.24 -16.35 -0.03
N ALA A 120 16.63 -16.18 1.15
CA ALA A 120 17.29 -16.44 2.42
C ALA A 120 17.55 -17.93 2.64
N GLU A 121 16.58 -18.79 2.32
CA GLU A 121 16.71 -20.25 2.39
C GLU A 121 17.78 -20.80 1.43
N LYS A 122 17.79 -20.31 0.18
CA LYS A 122 18.79 -20.71 -0.83
C LYS A 122 20.23 -20.42 -0.41
N LYS A 123 20.45 -19.39 0.41
CA LYS A 123 21.78 -19.08 0.94
C LYS A 123 22.23 -20.03 2.05
N GLN A 124 21.37 -20.96 2.52
CA GLN A 124 21.67 -21.96 3.55
C GLN A 124 22.27 -21.36 4.83
N LEU A 125 21.90 -20.11 5.16
CA LEU A 125 22.35 -19.46 6.38
C LEU A 125 21.27 -19.66 7.44
N GLU A 126 21.57 -20.49 8.44
CA GLU A 126 20.68 -20.76 9.56
C GLU A 126 20.16 -19.46 10.18
N GLY A 127 18.84 -19.41 10.42
CA GLY A 127 18.17 -18.27 11.04
C GLY A 127 17.92 -17.06 10.14
N LYS A 128 18.45 -16.99 8.90
CA LYS A 128 18.19 -15.83 8.03
C LYS A 128 16.76 -15.73 7.52
N ALA A 129 16.10 -16.85 7.25
CA ALA A 129 14.68 -16.85 6.88
C ALA A 129 13.83 -16.26 8.02
N SER A 130 14.05 -16.71 9.26
CA SER A 130 13.39 -16.14 10.45
C SER A 130 13.70 -14.67 10.65
N ALA A 131 14.94 -14.24 10.42
CA ALA A 131 15.31 -12.83 10.49
C ALA A 131 14.59 -11.99 9.42
N VAL A 132 14.43 -12.51 8.20
CA VAL A 132 13.66 -11.85 7.13
C VAL A 132 12.19 -11.72 7.54
N VAL A 133 11.56 -12.80 8.00
CA VAL A 133 10.17 -12.78 8.48
C VAL A 133 10.01 -11.74 9.59
N HIS A 134 10.87 -11.76 10.60
CA HIS A 134 10.81 -10.79 11.69
C HIS A 134 10.93 -9.34 11.20
N ARG A 135 11.86 -9.04 10.28
CA ARG A 135 11.99 -7.70 9.69
C ARG A 135 10.79 -7.29 8.86
N LEU A 136 10.14 -8.23 8.17
CA LEU A 136 8.90 -7.96 7.44
C LEU A 136 7.76 -7.65 8.42
N THR A 137 7.64 -8.39 9.52
CA THR A 137 6.68 -8.10 10.59
C THR A 137 6.90 -6.72 11.19
N GLU A 138 8.12 -6.38 11.61
CA GLU A 138 8.45 -5.05 12.14
C GLU A 138 8.11 -3.93 11.14
N ALA A 139 8.33 -4.17 9.84
CA ALA A 139 8.01 -3.20 8.79
C ALA A 139 6.50 -3.01 8.62
N LEU A 140 5.71 -4.09 8.69
CA LEU A 140 4.25 -4.01 8.63
C LEU A 140 3.67 -3.34 9.86
N ASP A 141 4.19 -3.63 11.06
CA ASP A 141 3.79 -2.95 12.30
C ASP A 141 4.09 -1.45 12.23
N SER A 142 5.26 -1.08 11.72
CA SER A 142 5.62 0.34 11.52
C SER A 142 4.67 1.03 10.53
N VAL A 143 4.23 0.33 9.48
CA VAL A 143 3.23 0.87 8.53
C VAL A 143 1.87 1.04 9.19
N CYS A 144 1.47 0.11 10.07
CA CYS A 144 0.21 0.24 10.81
C CYS A 144 0.23 1.49 11.69
N GLN A 145 1.33 1.74 12.41
CA GLN A 145 1.51 2.92 13.25
C GLN A 145 1.58 4.21 12.43
N ASP A 146 2.37 4.24 11.36
CA ASP A 146 2.53 5.41 10.49
C ASP A 146 1.22 5.82 9.78
N CYS A 147 0.23 4.92 9.73
CA CYS A 147 -1.06 5.14 9.09
C CYS A 147 -2.24 5.18 10.07
N ASP A 148 -1.99 5.15 11.38
CA ASP A 148 -3.01 5.11 12.43
C ASP A 148 -4.04 3.98 12.22
N LEU A 149 -3.57 2.77 11.88
CA LEU A 149 -4.40 1.60 11.54
C LEU A 149 -4.43 0.53 12.63
N GLU A 150 -3.84 0.78 13.81
CA GLU A 150 -3.66 -0.26 14.83
C GLU A 150 -4.98 -0.83 15.33
N THR A 151 -5.99 0.02 15.50
CA THR A 151 -7.30 -0.40 16.03
C THR A 151 -8.04 -1.28 15.02
N GLU A 152 -8.04 -0.88 13.75
CA GLU A 152 -8.67 -1.61 12.66
C GLU A 152 -8.00 -2.97 12.41
N VAL A 153 -6.67 -3.03 12.53
CA VAL A 153 -5.92 -4.29 12.40
C VAL A 153 -6.24 -5.21 13.58
N GLU A 154 -6.28 -4.70 14.81
CA GLU A 154 -6.62 -5.50 15.99
C GLU A 154 -8.04 -6.09 15.89
N ASP A 155 -9.02 -5.29 15.49
CA ASP A 155 -10.40 -5.72 15.27
C ASP A 155 -10.52 -6.82 14.21
N LEU A 156 -9.71 -6.76 13.15
CA LEU A 156 -9.65 -7.79 12.11
C LEU A 156 -8.91 -9.05 12.54
N MET A 157 -7.99 -8.96 13.51
CA MET A 157 -7.24 -10.10 14.02
C MET A 157 -8.00 -10.92 15.08
N VAL A 158 -8.91 -10.31 15.85
CA VAL A 158 -9.68 -11.02 16.90
C VAL A 158 -10.40 -12.27 16.36
N PRO A 159 -11.14 -12.21 15.23
CA PRO A 159 -11.80 -13.39 14.67
C PRO A 159 -10.83 -14.50 14.25
N LEU A 160 -9.60 -14.18 13.84
CA LEU A 160 -8.62 -15.16 13.37
C LEU A 160 -8.03 -15.98 14.52
N LYS A 161 -7.84 -15.36 15.69
CA LYS A 161 -7.37 -16.05 16.90
C LYS A 161 -8.37 -17.09 17.40
N ASP A 162 -9.66 -16.82 17.22
CA ASP A 162 -10.72 -17.76 17.58
C ASP A 162 -10.86 -18.93 16.59
N VAL A 163 -10.45 -18.74 15.33
CA VAL A 163 -10.49 -19.76 14.27
C VAL A 163 -9.30 -20.74 14.37
N GLU A 164 -8.11 -20.29 14.75
CA GLU A 164 -6.94 -21.17 14.91
C GLU A 164 -7.08 -22.17 16.08
N TYR A 165 -8.02 -21.95 17.01
CA TYR A 165 -8.23 -22.84 18.17
C TYR A 165 -9.25 -23.97 17.95
N GLN A 166 -9.76 -24.13 16.71
CA GLN A 166 -10.59 -25.29 16.33
C GLN A 166 -9.89 -26.22 15.32
N ALA A 167 -8.56 -26.18 15.23
CA ALA A 167 -7.82 -27.31 14.67
C ALA A 167 -8.07 -28.52 15.57
N SER A 168 -9.02 -29.35 15.15
CA SER A 168 -9.36 -30.63 15.77
C SER A 168 -8.07 -31.39 16.07
N ALA A 169 -7.98 -31.99 17.26
CA ALA A 169 -6.91 -32.91 17.59
C ALA A 169 -6.66 -33.82 16.38
N PRO A 170 -5.41 -34.01 15.94
CA PRO A 170 -5.15 -34.81 14.75
C PRO A 170 -5.74 -36.20 14.98
N ASP A 171 -6.86 -36.49 14.30
CA ASP A 171 -7.31 -37.85 14.11
C ASP A 171 -6.13 -38.59 13.50
N GLU A 172 -5.75 -39.67 14.17
CA GLU A 172 -4.64 -40.60 13.92
C GLU A 172 -3.82 -40.30 12.65
N TRP A 173 -2.57 -39.93 12.86
CA TRP A 173 -1.52 -39.93 11.84
C TRP A 173 -1.45 -41.32 11.16
N VAL A 174 -2.15 -41.49 10.04
CA VAL A 174 -2.00 -42.67 9.18
C VAL A 174 -0.76 -42.44 8.31
N GLY A 175 0.35 -43.06 8.70
CA GLY A 175 1.63 -42.96 8.01
C GLY A 175 1.56 -43.42 6.55
N GLY A 176 1.74 -42.49 5.64
CA GLY A 176 1.97 -42.74 4.21
C GLY A 176 3.07 -41.83 3.70
N CYS A 177 4.30 -42.36 3.59
CA CYS A 177 5.41 -41.70 2.94
C CYS A 177 5.19 -41.69 1.42
N GLU A 178 4.96 -40.52 0.81
CA GLU A 178 5.08 -40.36 -0.64
C GLU A 178 6.22 -39.39 -1.00
N GLU A 179 6.91 -39.73 -2.09
CA GLU A 179 8.26 -39.32 -2.46
C GLU A 179 8.45 -37.84 -2.84
N PRO A 180 9.67 -37.29 -2.68
CA PRO A 180 9.99 -35.91 -3.05
C PRO A 180 10.26 -35.79 -4.55
N GLY A 181 9.19 -35.67 -5.34
CA GLY A 181 9.29 -35.35 -6.76
C GLY A 181 8.30 -34.27 -7.16
N ASN A 182 8.83 -33.10 -7.56
CA ASN A 182 8.17 -32.06 -8.36
C ASN A 182 7.58 -30.82 -7.61
N SER A 183 8.43 -30.02 -6.95
CA SER A 183 8.01 -28.86 -6.16
C SER A 183 7.42 -27.68 -6.97
N LEU A 184 7.81 -27.47 -8.23
CA LEU A 184 7.33 -26.30 -8.99
C LEU A 184 5.85 -26.39 -9.40
N LYS A 185 5.32 -27.59 -9.68
CA LYS A 185 3.88 -27.79 -9.94
C LYS A 185 3.05 -27.82 -8.65
N GLN A 186 3.65 -28.18 -7.52
CA GLN A 186 3.00 -28.14 -6.21
C GLN A 186 2.90 -26.70 -5.66
N ILE A 187 3.89 -25.83 -5.91
CA ILE A 187 3.88 -24.43 -5.45
C ILE A 187 2.72 -23.64 -6.09
N ARG A 188 2.46 -23.83 -7.39
CA ARG A 188 1.29 -23.21 -8.04
C ARG A 188 -0.04 -23.73 -7.51
N ARG A 189 -0.12 -24.99 -7.04
CA ARG A 189 -1.32 -25.55 -6.40
C ARG A 189 -1.47 -25.13 -4.93
N ARG A 190 -0.37 -24.90 -4.21
CA ARG A 190 -0.39 -24.54 -2.78
C ARG A 190 -0.73 -23.06 -2.53
N PHE A 191 -0.44 -22.19 -3.51
CA PHE A 191 -0.80 -20.78 -3.50
C PHE A 191 -1.85 -20.42 -4.58
N HIS A 192 -2.58 -21.41 -5.12
CA HIS A 192 -3.70 -21.10 -6.02
C HIS A 192 -4.85 -20.50 -5.19
N PRO A 193 -5.48 -19.40 -5.62
CA PRO A 193 -6.57 -18.70 -4.92
C PRO A 193 -7.88 -19.51 -4.77
N SER A 194 -7.87 -20.80 -5.09
CA SER A 194 -8.97 -21.73 -4.79
C SER A 194 -8.97 -22.20 -3.34
N ALA A 195 -7.87 -22.07 -2.60
CA ALA A 195 -7.91 -22.08 -1.13
C ALA A 195 -8.34 -20.69 -0.63
N ARG A 196 -9.47 -20.17 -1.13
CA ARG A 196 -10.24 -19.25 -0.32
C ARG A 196 -10.59 -20.03 0.93
N VAL A 197 -10.03 -19.66 2.07
CA VAL A 197 -10.82 -19.77 3.30
C VAL A 197 -12.05 -18.94 2.98
N VAL A 198 -13.13 -19.61 2.56
CA VAL A 198 -14.43 -19.00 2.52
C VAL A 198 -14.78 -18.83 3.98
N VAL A 199 -14.34 -17.71 4.56
CA VAL A 199 -14.95 -17.21 5.78
C VAL A 199 -16.34 -16.80 5.33
N SER A 200 -17.27 -17.75 5.38
CA SER A 200 -18.70 -17.45 5.31
C SER A 200 -19.01 -16.64 6.56
N VAL A 201 -18.71 -15.34 6.53
CA VAL A 201 -19.33 -14.42 7.48
C VAL A 201 -20.79 -14.39 7.05
N GLU A 202 -21.64 -15.15 7.73
CA GLU A 202 -23.07 -14.95 7.67
C GLU A 202 -23.32 -13.49 8.10
N ARG A 203 -23.42 -12.60 7.12
CA ARG A 203 -24.00 -11.28 7.35
C ARG A 203 -25.44 -11.54 7.71
N VAL A 204 -25.73 -11.56 9.01
CA VAL A 204 -27.10 -11.43 9.50
C VAL A 204 -27.70 -10.21 8.78
N PRO A 205 -28.79 -10.35 8.01
CA PRO A 205 -29.40 -9.22 7.37
C PRO A 205 -29.93 -8.30 8.48
N ARG A 206 -29.19 -7.21 8.73
CA ARG A 206 -29.79 -6.02 9.32
C ARG A 206 -30.78 -5.54 8.27
N TRP A 207 -32.05 -5.83 8.55
CA TRP A 207 -33.29 -5.23 8.06
C TRP A 207 -34.24 -6.28 7.46
N ALA A 208 -35.09 -6.84 8.32
CA ALA A 208 -36.36 -7.40 7.91
C ALA A 208 -37.40 -6.25 7.81
N PRO A 209 -38.17 -6.13 6.72
CA PRO A 209 -39.27 -5.18 6.62
C PRO A 209 -40.41 -5.63 7.54
N GLY A 210 -40.71 -4.88 8.60
CA GLY A 210 -41.84 -5.19 9.47
C GLY A 210 -41.88 -4.55 10.86
N HIS A 211 -40.83 -3.86 11.32
CA HIS A 211 -40.91 -3.19 12.62
C HIS A 211 -41.62 -1.82 12.52
N PRO A 212 -42.59 -1.54 13.41
CA PRO A 212 -43.28 -0.25 13.42
C PRO A 212 -42.29 0.87 13.74
N VAL A 213 -42.32 1.92 12.90
CA VAL A 213 -41.55 3.16 13.10
C VAL A 213 -41.95 3.75 14.47
N PRO A 214 -41.00 3.98 15.39
CA PRO A 214 -41.31 4.71 16.61
C PRO A 214 -41.73 6.13 16.23
N LYS A 215 -42.96 6.50 16.58
CA LYS A 215 -43.49 7.84 16.37
C LYS A 215 -42.57 8.84 17.06
N ARG A 216 -42.07 9.82 16.31
CA ARG A 216 -41.37 10.98 16.89
C ARG A 216 -42.33 11.66 17.87
N THR A 217 -41.97 11.67 19.14
CA THR A 217 -42.57 12.57 20.13
C THR A 217 -42.10 13.98 19.80
N GLU A 218 -43.02 14.82 19.36
CA GLU A 218 -42.81 16.25 19.22
C GLU A 218 -42.46 16.84 20.59
N THR A 219 -41.28 17.44 20.70
CA THR A 219 -40.92 18.26 21.86
C THR A 219 -41.71 19.56 21.81
N PRO A 220 -42.36 19.98 22.91
CA PRO A 220 -43.14 21.21 22.94
C PRO A 220 -42.21 22.42 22.83
N SER A 221 -42.43 23.21 21.79
CA SER A 221 -41.88 24.55 21.63
C SER A 221 -42.38 25.43 22.77
N THR A 222 -41.49 25.77 23.70
CA THR A 222 -41.78 26.79 24.72
C THR A 222 -41.43 28.16 24.14
N PHE A 223 -42.45 28.99 24.00
CA PHE A 223 -42.36 30.44 23.81
C PHE A 223 -41.99 31.12 25.14
#